data_AF-A0A929H9F8-F1
#
_entry.id   AF-A0A929H9F8-F1
#
_cell.length_a   1.000
_cell.length_b   1.000
_cell.length_c   1.000
_cell.angle_alpha   90.00
_cell.angle_beta   90.00
_cell.angle_gamma   90.00
#
_symmetry.space_group_name_H-M   'P 1'
#
loop_
_entity.id
_entity.type
_entity.pdbx_description
1 polymer ?
#
loop_
_entity_poly.entity_id
_entity_poly.type
_entity_poly.pdbx_seq_one_letter_code
_entity_poly.pdbx_strand_id
1 'polypeptide(L)'
;MSHDDKNRIALPLANMEPDVGDATNEPDETSPLDTRVNIRVISYRKRKHDPDGLSVKAVLDGLVQCGILPDDSTEQIKSITYESHKAEEEKTVIEIW
;
A
#
# COMPACT_ATOMS: atom_id res chain seq x y z
N MET A 1 -47.72 -28.43 -35.34
CA MET A 1 -47.35 -27.92 -34.01
C MET A 1 -45.94 -28.40 -33.73
N SER A 2 -44.96 -27.63 -34.19
CA SER A 2 -43.54 -27.91 -33.99
C SER A 2 -43.03 -26.91 -32.96
N HIS A 3 -42.34 -27.40 -31.94
CA HIS A 3 -41.79 -26.59 -30.86
C HIS A 3 -40.54 -25.86 -31.38
N ASP A 4 -40.59 -24.53 -31.42
CA ASP A 4 -39.42 -23.67 -31.61
C ASP A 4 -38.70 -23.53 -30.27
N ASP A 5 -37.73 -24.40 -30.01
CA ASP A 5 -36.80 -24.29 -28.89
C ASP A 5 -35.79 -23.17 -29.17
N LYS A 6 -36.05 -21.98 -28.61
CA LYS A 6 -35.14 -20.84 -28.61
C LYS A 6 -33.96 -21.12 -27.67
N ASN A 7 -32.93 -21.80 -28.15
CA ASN A 7 -31.65 -21.88 -27.45
C ASN A 7 -30.96 -20.50 -27.52
N ARG A 8 -31.03 -19.72 -26.43
CA ARG A 8 -30.27 -18.48 -26.26
C ARG A 8 -28.79 -18.83 -26.19
N ILE A 9 -28.09 -18.66 -27.31
CA ILE A 9 -26.62 -18.73 -27.37
C ILE A 9 -26.11 -17.57 -26.51
N ALA A 10 -25.55 -17.89 -25.34
CA ALA A 10 -24.85 -16.93 -24.52
C ALA A 10 -23.65 -16.38 -25.32
N LEU A 11 -23.61 -15.06 -25.49
CA LEU A 11 -22.47 -14.37 -26.11
C LEU A 11 -21.19 -14.64 -25.31
N PRO A 12 -20.01 -14.70 -25.95
CA PRO A 12 -18.76 -15.06 -25.29
C PRO A 12 -18.48 -14.12 -24.11
N LEU A 13 -18.00 -14.70 -23.00
CA LEU A 13 -17.55 -13.97 -21.81
C LEU A 13 -16.69 -12.77 -22.23
N ALA A 14 -17.00 -11.60 -21.66
CA ALA A 14 -16.09 -10.47 -21.71
C ALA A 14 -14.72 -10.95 -21.19
N ASN A 15 -13.70 -10.84 -22.04
CA ASN A 15 -12.32 -11.10 -21.65
C ASN A 15 -11.89 -9.94 -20.75
N MET A 16 -12.21 -10.02 -19.46
CA MET A 16 -11.68 -9.08 -18.48
C MET A 16 -10.18 -9.31 -18.39
N GLU A 17 -9.42 -8.23 -18.52
CA GLU A 17 -7.99 -8.24 -18.28
C GLU A 17 -7.73 -8.89 -16.91
N PRO A 18 -6.74 -9.80 -16.79
CA PRO A 18 -6.40 -10.36 -15.50
C PRO A 18 -6.04 -9.21 -14.56
N ASP A 19 -6.58 -9.26 -13.35
CA ASP A 19 -6.19 -8.39 -12.24
C ASP A 19 -4.73 -8.71 -11.91
N VAL A 20 -3.80 -7.97 -12.50
CA VAL A 20 -2.37 -8.05 -12.15
C VAL A 20 -2.16 -7.17 -10.91
N GLY A 21 -2.87 -7.50 -9.83
CA GLY A 21 -2.56 -7.05 -8.49
C GLY A 21 -1.60 -8.05 -7.87
N ASP A 22 -0.43 -7.59 -7.42
CA ASP A 22 0.69 -8.35 -6.85
C ASP A 22 1.55 -9.14 -7.83
N ALA A 23 2.36 -8.42 -8.62
CA ALA A 23 3.67 -8.94 -8.94
C ALA A 23 4.53 -8.91 -7.65
N THR A 24 4.82 -10.09 -7.09
CA THR A 24 5.77 -10.23 -5.97
C THR A 24 7.13 -9.73 -6.44
N ASN A 25 7.59 -8.61 -5.88
CA ASN A 25 8.97 -8.18 -6.05
C ASN A 25 9.88 -9.25 -5.42
N GLU A 26 10.95 -9.59 -6.11
CA GLU A 26 11.99 -10.46 -5.55
C GLU A 26 12.52 -9.80 -4.26
N PRO A 27 12.58 -10.52 -3.13
CA PRO A 27 13.04 -9.95 -1.89
C PRO A 27 14.51 -9.55 -2.03
N ASP A 28 14.79 -8.25 -1.93
CA ASP A 28 16.14 -7.77 -1.70
C ASP A 28 16.64 -8.35 -0.36
N GLU A 29 17.95 -8.59 -0.19
CA GLU A 29 18.56 -9.30 0.95
C GLU A 29 18.48 -8.54 2.30
N THR A 30 17.47 -7.69 2.52
CA THR A 30 17.16 -7.09 3.81
C THR A 30 16.31 -8.04 4.63
N SER A 31 16.87 -8.55 5.73
CA SER A 31 16.05 -9.26 6.73
C SER A 31 15.03 -8.28 7.33
N PRO A 32 13.73 -8.62 7.34
CA PRO A 32 12.70 -7.77 7.91
C PRO A 32 12.93 -7.57 9.41
N LEU A 33 12.46 -6.43 9.92
CA LEU A 33 12.45 -6.17 11.36
C LEU A 33 11.55 -7.22 12.05
N ASP A 34 12.10 -7.89 13.06
CA ASP A 34 11.45 -8.99 13.80
C ASP A 34 10.88 -8.56 15.15
N THR A 35 10.99 -7.27 15.47
CA THR A 35 10.53 -6.68 16.72
C THR A 35 9.42 -5.67 16.48
N ARG A 36 8.59 -5.47 17.51
CA ARG A 36 7.50 -4.51 17.45
C ARG A 36 8.03 -3.07 17.46
N VAL A 37 7.86 -2.34 16.36
CA VAL A 37 8.46 -1.02 16.12
C VAL A 37 7.49 0.15 16.30
N ASN A 38 8.06 1.34 16.45
CA ASN A 38 7.35 2.61 16.32
C ASN A 38 7.75 3.25 14.99
N ILE A 39 6.77 3.87 14.33
CA ILE A 39 6.97 4.50 13.03
C ILE A 39 6.65 5.99 13.17
N ARG A 40 7.55 6.85 12.68
CA ARG A 40 7.29 8.29 12.57
C ARG A 40 7.43 8.73 11.14
N VAL A 41 6.38 9.35 10.63
CA VAL A 41 6.31 9.89 9.28
C VAL A 41 6.42 11.40 9.36
N ILE A 42 7.53 11.94 8.85
CA ILE A 42 7.83 13.36 8.86
C ILE A 42 7.69 13.90 7.44
N SER A 43 6.66 14.72 7.24
CA SER A 43 6.37 15.39 5.98
C SER A 43 6.98 16.78 5.96
N TYR A 44 7.92 17.02 5.05
CA TYR A 44 8.45 18.35 4.76
C TYR A 44 7.79 18.88 3.48
N ARG A 45 7.06 19.99 3.56
CA ARG A 45 6.29 20.55 2.43
C ARG A 45 6.43 22.07 2.33
N LYS A 46 6.38 22.62 1.11
CA LYS A 46 6.44 24.07 0.86
C LYS A 46 5.12 24.77 1.23
N ARG A 47 4.02 24.12 0.88
CA ARG A 47 2.66 24.62 1.10
C ARG A 47 2.04 23.96 2.32
N LYS A 48 1.03 24.62 2.89
CA LYS A 48 0.17 23.96 3.88
C LYS A 48 -0.50 22.77 3.20
N HIS A 49 -0.41 21.63 3.84
CA HIS A 49 -1.10 20.42 3.46
C HIS A 49 -1.80 19.90 4.70
N ASP A 50 -2.83 19.09 4.50
CA ASP A 50 -3.41 18.36 5.60
C ASP A 50 -2.40 17.31 6.07
N PRO A 51 -2.18 17.18 7.39
CA PRO A 51 -1.24 16.21 7.94
C PRO A 51 -1.60 14.77 7.53
N ASP A 52 -2.87 14.49 7.24
CA ASP A 52 -3.38 13.20 6.73
C ASP A 52 -3.25 13.03 5.20
N GLY A 53 -2.69 14.02 4.49
CA GLY A 53 -2.44 13.93 3.04
C GLY A 53 -1.38 12.89 2.66
N LEU A 54 -0.56 12.46 3.62
CA LEU A 54 0.26 11.25 3.51
C LEU A 54 -0.54 10.10 4.11
N SER A 55 -1.09 9.27 3.22
CA SER A 55 -1.80 8.07 3.66
C SER A 55 -0.85 7.17 4.46
N VAL A 56 -1.17 6.99 5.75
CA VAL A 56 -0.55 6.00 6.64
C VAL A 56 -0.39 4.67 5.92
N LYS A 57 -1.45 4.27 5.21
CA LYS A 57 -1.54 3.01 4.51
C LYS A 57 -0.50 2.92 3.40
N ALA A 58 -0.27 4.00 2.64
CA ALA A 58 0.76 4.02 1.61
C ALA A 58 2.18 3.88 2.18
N VAL A 59 2.44 4.44 3.37
CA VAL A 59 3.73 4.24 4.06
C VAL A 59 3.89 2.79 4.48
N LEU A 60 2.89 2.23 5.16
CA LEU A 60 2.93 0.84 5.64
C LEU A 60 3.03 -0.17 4.49
N ASP A 61 2.23 0.02 3.43
CA ASP A 61 2.26 -0.81 2.23
C ASP A 61 3.65 -0.77 1.59
N GLY A 62 4.25 0.42 1.49
CA GLY A 62 5.61 0.56 0.97
C GLY A 62 6.65 -0.15 1.86
N LEU A 63 6.52 -0.07 3.19
CA LEU A 63 7.42 -0.76 4.11
C LEU A 63 7.32 -2.28 4.02
N VAL A 64 6.10 -2.82 3.86
CA VAL A 64 5.86 -4.26 3.69
C VAL A 64 6.32 -4.72 2.31
N GLN A 65 5.99 -3.97 1.25
CA GLN A 65 6.37 -4.30 -0.13
C GLN A 65 7.89 -4.27 -0.35
N CYS A 66 8.60 -3.41 0.36
CA CYS A 66 10.06 -3.35 0.36
C CYS A 66 10.70 -4.40 1.28
N GLY A 67 9.93 -5.23 1.99
CA GLY A 67 10.46 -6.25 2.92
C GLY A 67 11.09 -5.68 4.20
N ILE A 68 10.84 -4.40 4.52
CA ILE A 68 11.36 -3.75 5.74
C ILE A 68 10.55 -4.22 6.96
N LEU A 69 9.23 -4.33 6.80
CA LEU A 69 8.31 -4.91 7.78
C LEU A 69 7.73 -6.23 7.25
N PRO A 70 7.51 -7.23 8.12
CA PRO A 70 6.89 -8.48 7.70
C PRO A 70 5.38 -8.33 7.42
N ASP A 71 4.70 -7.45 8.16
CA ASP A 71 3.29 -7.09 7.97
C ASP A 71 2.97 -5.70 8.56
N ASP A 72 1.78 -5.16 8.27
CA ASP A 72 1.28 -3.88 8.80
C ASP A 72 0.38 -4.05 10.04
N SER A 73 0.45 -5.20 10.71
CA SER A 73 -0.39 -5.52 11.85
C SER A 73 0.03 -4.78 13.12
N THR A 74 -0.90 -4.75 14.08
CA THR A 74 -0.61 -4.20 15.42
C THR A 74 0.33 -5.08 16.26
N GLU A 75 0.65 -6.29 15.80
CA GLU A 75 1.65 -7.16 16.42
C GLU A 75 3.07 -6.65 16.12
N GLN A 76 3.28 -6.15 14.90
CA GLN A 76 4.56 -5.59 14.45
C GLN A 76 4.65 -4.08 14.70
N ILE A 77 3.52 -3.38 14.73
CA ILE A 77 3.49 -1.93 14.90
C ILE A 77 2.92 -1.55 16.27
N LYS A 78 3.74 -0.86 17.08
CA LYS A 78 3.33 -0.34 18.38
C LYS A 78 2.59 0.98 18.27
N SER A 79 3.13 1.91 17.50
CA SER A 79 2.57 3.25 17.34
C SER A 79 3.01 3.87 16.04
N ILE A 80 2.17 4.78 15.52
CA ILE A 80 2.49 5.56 14.33
C ILE A 80 2.24 7.03 14.66
N THR A 81 3.25 7.86 14.43
CA THR A 81 3.19 9.31 14.70
C THR A 81 3.42 10.09 13.42
N TYR A 82 2.67 11.19 13.27
CA TYR A 82 2.74 12.07 12.10
C TYR A 82 3.25 13.44 12.49
N GLU A 83 4.17 13.94 11.70
CA GLU A 83 4.63 15.31 11.81
C GLU A 83 4.69 15.99 10.45
N SER A 84 4.34 17.26 10.45
CA SER A 84 4.34 18.10 9.26
C SER A 84 5.12 19.36 9.54
N HIS A 85 6.18 19.55 8.77
CA HIS A 85 7.08 20.69 8.84
C HIS A 85 7.01 21.48 7.54
N LYS A 86 7.03 22.81 7.66
CA LYS A 86 7.20 23.68 6.51
C LYS A 86 8.68 23.69 6.11
N ALA A 87 8.98 23.43 4.85
CA ALA A 87 10.35 23.41 4.35
C ALA A 87 10.45 23.92 2.90
N GLU A 88 11.63 24.43 2.54
CA GLU A 88 11.96 24.82 1.16
C GLU A 88 12.26 23.62 0.26
N GLU A 89 12.64 22.48 0.84
CA GLU A 89 12.82 21.22 0.10
C GLU A 89 11.72 20.25 0.53
N GLU A 90 11.04 19.66 -0.46
CA GLU A 90 9.97 18.71 -0.19
C GLU A 90 10.54 17.31 -0.08
N LYS A 91 10.33 16.67 1.07
CA LYS A 91 10.74 15.28 1.31
C LYS A 91 9.85 14.62 2.35
N THR A 92 9.82 13.31 2.33
CA THR A 92 9.20 12.52 3.40
C THR A 92 10.29 11.68 4.04
N VAL A 93 10.40 11.76 5.36
CA VAL A 93 11.32 10.94 6.14
C VAL A 93 10.48 9.96 6.95
N ILE A 94 10.86 8.68 6.89
CA ILE A 94 10.24 7.61 7.66
C ILE A 94 11.29 7.13 8.66
N GLU A 95 11.03 7.36 9.94
CA GLU A 95 11.89 6.89 11.05
C GLU A 95 11.26 5.65 11.68
N ILE A 96 12.07 4.61 11.91
CA ILE A 96 11.64 3.32 12.48
C ILE A 96 12.59 2.96 13.63
N TRP A 97 12.04 2.64 14.81
CA TRP A 97 12.81 2.24 16.01
C TRP A 97 12.05 1.36 17.00
#